data_AF-W1YTW3-F1
#
_entry.id   AF-W1YTW3-F1
#
_cell.length_a   1.000
_cell.length_b   1.000
_cell.length_c   1.000
_cell.angle_alpha   90.00
_cell.angle_beta   90.00
_cell.angle_gamma   90.00
#
_symmetry.space_group_name_H-M   'P 1'
#
loop_
_entity.id
_entity.type
_entity.pdbx_description
1 polymer ?
#
loop_
_entity_poly.entity_id
_entity_poly.type
_entity_poly.pdbx_seq_one_letter_code
_entity_poly.pdbx_strand_id
1 'polypeptide(L)'
;STFTGTSIITENKSIAHELITNTTSDQNAFIGKNKAVVNIENSVFDKTGNTTSDDNSNFRGQNAVILGIDGSQINIKGSNITSNSNGSNAVFATGEGSVINV
;
A
#
# COMPACT_ATOMS: atom_id res chain seq x y z
N SER A 1 11.35 -9.33 -6.91
CA SER A 1 10.05 -9.17 -7.60
C SER A 1 9.73 -7.70 -7.66
N THR A 2 9.24 -7.19 -8.79
CA THR A 2 8.82 -5.79 -8.90
C THR A 2 7.34 -5.70 -8.50
N PHE A 3 7.06 -5.12 -7.34
CA PHE A 3 5.67 -4.88 -6.93
C PHE A 3 5.00 -3.88 -7.87
N THR A 4 3.72 -4.13 -8.18
CA THR A 4 2.87 -3.23 -8.97
C THR A 4 1.81 -2.61 -8.05
N GLY A 5 1.35 -1.41 -8.40
CA GLY A 5 0.35 -0.66 -7.62
C GLY A 5 -0.60 0.12 -8.51
N THR A 6 -1.83 0.40 -8.05
CA THR A 6 -2.71 1.40 -8.72
C THR A 6 -2.07 2.78 -8.64
N SER A 7 -1.60 3.16 -7.45
CA SER A 7 -0.83 4.38 -7.21
C SER A 7 0.57 4.05 -6.72
N ILE A 8 1.59 4.61 -7.36
CA ILE A 8 2.99 4.44 -6.96
C ILE A 8 3.60 5.82 -6.77
N ILE A 9 4.04 6.12 -5.54
CA ILE A 9 4.64 7.39 -5.16
C ILE A 9 6.12 7.17 -4.87
N THR A 10 6.97 7.92 -5.56
CA THR A 10 8.44 7.80 -5.52
C THR A 10 9.14 9.03 -4.97
N GLU A 11 8.38 10.08 -4.66
CA GLU A 11 8.85 11.37 -4.17
C GLU A 11 7.95 11.84 -3.03
N ASN A 12 8.44 12.78 -2.23
CA ASN A 12 7.68 13.32 -1.10
C ASN A 12 6.35 13.91 -1.59
N LYS A 13 5.25 13.50 -0.98
CA LYS A 13 3.91 13.89 -1.42
C LYS A 13 2.94 13.93 -0.26
N SER A 14 2.02 14.90 -0.29
CA SER A 14 0.83 14.88 0.56
C SER A 14 -0.39 14.65 -0.33
N ILE A 15 -1.27 13.74 0.08
CA ILE A 15 -2.56 13.48 -0.56
C ILE A 15 -3.67 13.54 0.49
N ALA A 16 -4.84 14.02 0.09
CA ALA A 16 -5.99 14.07 0.97
C ALA A 16 -7.30 13.86 0.21
N HIS A 17 -8.31 13.28 0.87
CA HIS A 17 -9.65 13.05 0.31
C HIS A 17 -9.67 12.22 -0.98
N GLU A 18 -8.68 11.36 -1.17
CA GLU A 18 -8.59 10.49 -2.34
C GLU A 18 -9.40 9.21 -2.14
N LEU A 19 -9.94 8.66 -3.23
CA LEU A 19 -10.49 7.31 -3.29
C LEU A 19 -9.60 6.46 -4.19
N ILE A 20 -8.97 5.43 -3.63
CA ILE A 20 -8.14 4.48 -4.38
C ILE A 20 -8.73 3.09 -4.26
N THR A 21 -9.25 2.58 -5.38
CA THR A 21 -9.76 1.21 -5.47
C THR A 21 -8.79 0.34 -6.27
N ASN A 22 -8.69 -0.94 -5.90
CA ASN A 22 -7.91 -1.92 -6.65
C ASN A 22 -8.64 -3.27 -6.70
N THR A 23 -8.93 -3.72 -7.92
CA THR A 23 -9.61 -5.00 -8.20
C THR A 23 -8.67 -6.03 -8.84
N THR A 24 -7.45 -5.63 -9.19
CA THR A 24 -6.48 -6.47 -9.90
C THR A 24 -5.83 -7.47 -8.96
N SER A 25 -5.66 -8.72 -9.42
CA SER A 25 -4.95 -9.74 -8.67
C SER A 25 -3.50 -9.35 -8.43
N ASP A 26 -2.97 -9.63 -7.25
CA ASP A 26 -1.54 -9.49 -6.87
C ASP A 26 -0.93 -8.08 -6.93
N GLN A 27 -1.69 -7.09 -7.41
CA GLN A 27 -1.32 -5.69 -7.41
C GLN A 27 -1.62 -5.09 -6.02
N ASN A 28 -0.87 -4.09 -5.60
CA ASN A 28 -1.18 -3.30 -4.42
C ASN A 28 -2.13 -2.14 -4.77
N ALA A 29 -2.92 -1.60 -3.84
CA ALA A 29 -3.68 -0.38 -4.14
C ALA A 29 -2.76 0.85 -4.16
N PHE A 30 -1.87 0.96 -3.20
CA PHE A 30 -0.94 2.08 -3.05
C PHE A 30 0.46 1.59 -2.70
N ILE A 31 1.49 2.18 -3.32
CA ILE A 31 2.90 1.93 -3.00
C ILE A 31 3.61 3.25 -2.72
N GLY A 32 4.22 3.38 -1.55
CA GLY A 32 5.29 4.34 -1.28
C GLY A 32 6.65 3.68 -1.44
N LYS A 33 7.58 4.32 -2.17
CA LYS A 33 8.94 3.79 -2.37
C LYS A 33 9.98 4.89 -2.56
N ASN A 34 11.24 4.50 -2.75
CA ASN A 34 12.37 5.39 -3.02
C ASN A 34 12.59 6.45 -1.92
N LYS A 35 12.53 6.02 -0.65
CA LYS A 35 12.69 6.91 0.52
C LYS A 35 11.70 8.08 0.58
N ALA A 36 10.63 8.04 -0.20
CA ALA A 36 9.60 9.07 -0.20
C ALA A 36 8.92 9.15 1.17
N VAL A 37 8.69 10.37 1.63
CA VAL A 37 7.81 10.68 2.75
C VAL A 37 6.44 11.05 2.19
N VAL A 38 5.45 10.19 2.42
CA VAL A 38 4.08 10.36 1.95
C VAL A 38 3.17 10.66 3.13
N ASN A 39 2.42 11.76 3.08
CA ASN A 39 1.37 12.05 4.05
C ASN A 39 0.00 11.81 3.40
N ILE A 40 -0.85 11.02 4.04
CA ILE A 40 -2.17 10.63 3.56
C ILE A 40 -3.20 11.06 4.60
N GLU A 41 -4.12 11.93 4.22
CA GLU A 41 -5.17 12.41 5.12
C GLU A 41 -6.58 12.12 4.58
N ASN A 42 -7.50 11.72 5.46
CA ASN A 42 -8.94 11.65 5.17
C ASN A 42 -9.30 10.94 3.85
N SER A 43 -8.55 9.91 3.48
CA SER A 43 -8.67 9.21 2.20
C SER A 43 -9.24 7.81 2.39
N VAL A 44 -9.72 7.19 1.32
CA VAL A 44 -10.33 5.85 1.32
C VAL A 44 -9.57 4.95 0.35
N PHE A 45 -9.19 3.76 0.82
CA PHE A 45 -8.50 2.76 0.01
C PHE A 45 -9.23 1.42 0.11
N ASP A 46 -9.65 0.86 -1.03
CA ASP A 46 -10.38 -0.40 -1.08
C ASP A 46 -9.67 -1.41 -1.99
N LYS A 47 -9.31 -2.57 -1.45
CA LYS A 47 -8.74 -3.69 -2.19
C LYS A 47 -9.73 -4.84 -2.28
N THR A 48 -10.07 -5.26 -3.50
CA THR A 48 -10.96 -6.41 -3.75
C THR A 48 -10.37 -7.46 -4.68
N GLY A 49 -9.24 -7.18 -5.35
CA GLY A 49 -8.52 -8.21 -6.12
C GLY A 49 -7.84 -9.23 -5.21
N ASN A 50 -8.01 -10.52 -5.48
CA ASN A 50 -7.41 -11.61 -4.70
C ASN A 50 -5.91 -11.74 -4.95
N THR A 51 -5.20 -12.51 -4.11
CA THR A 51 -3.85 -12.96 -4.45
C THR A 51 -3.88 -14.30 -5.18
N THR A 52 -2.83 -14.59 -5.96
CA THR A 52 -2.49 -15.92 -6.46
C THR A 52 -1.37 -16.58 -5.65
N SER A 53 -0.81 -15.90 -4.64
CA SER A 53 0.28 -16.40 -3.81
C SER A 53 0.15 -15.92 -2.38
N ASP A 54 -0.35 -16.81 -1.53
CA ASP A 54 -0.46 -16.57 -0.08
C ASP A 54 0.90 -16.23 0.52
N ASP A 55 1.97 -16.94 0.14
CA ASP A 55 3.32 -16.69 0.64
C ASP A 55 3.83 -15.28 0.31
N ASN A 56 3.65 -14.81 -0.93
CA ASN A 56 4.09 -13.48 -1.30
C ASN A 56 3.30 -12.40 -0.59
N SER A 57 2.00 -12.61 -0.42
CA SER A 57 1.15 -11.65 0.29
C SER A 57 1.49 -11.61 1.77
N ASN A 58 1.63 -12.77 2.42
CA ASN A 58 1.90 -12.90 3.86
C ASN A 58 3.29 -12.43 4.26
N PHE A 59 4.31 -12.62 3.40
CA PHE A 59 5.70 -12.43 3.81
C PHE A 59 6.47 -11.40 3.00
N ARG A 60 5.92 -10.90 1.89
CA ARG A 60 6.65 -10.00 0.98
C ARG A 60 5.91 -8.72 0.63
N GLY A 61 4.64 -8.58 0.98
CA GLY A 61 3.87 -7.37 0.69
C GLY A 61 3.26 -7.33 -0.71
N GLN A 62 3.08 -8.49 -1.35
CA GLN A 62 2.19 -8.58 -2.50
C GLN A 62 0.73 -8.34 -2.05
N ASN A 63 -0.10 -7.82 -2.97
CA ASN A 63 -1.54 -7.72 -2.78
C ASN A 63 -2.02 -6.88 -1.57
N ALA A 64 -1.19 -5.99 -1.03
CA ALA A 64 -1.57 -5.11 0.07
C ALA A 64 -2.46 -3.94 -0.40
N VAL A 65 -3.25 -3.36 0.50
CA VAL A 65 -3.90 -2.07 0.23
C VAL A 65 -2.83 -0.99 0.19
N ILE A 66 -2.04 -0.83 1.26
CA ILE A 66 -0.92 0.11 1.32
C ILE A 66 0.38 -0.66 1.54
N LEU A 67 1.33 -0.46 0.64
CA LEU A 67 2.67 -1.04 0.70
C LEU A 67 3.74 0.06 0.83
N GLY A 68 4.57 -0.02 1.87
CA GLY A 68 5.77 0.80 2.03
C GLY A 68 7.03 -0.03 1.76
N ILE A 69 7.84 0.37 0.78
CA ILE A 69 9.11 -0.28 0.43
C ILE A 69 10.24 0.73 0.24
N ASP A 70 11.46 0.23 0.01
CA ASP A 70 12.65 1.01 -0.36
C ASP A 70 12.92 2.22 0.56
N GLY A 71 12.75 2.03 1.87
CA GLY A 71 13.01 3.07 2.88
C GLY A 71 11.98 4.19 2.96
N SER A 72 10.82 4.03 2.31
CA SER A 72 9.74 5.04 2.36
C SER A 72 9.12 5.18 3.76
N GLN A 73 8.60 6.37 4.03
CA GLN A 73 7.79 6.65 5.21
C GLN A 73 6.38 7.06 4.75
N ILE A 74 5.35 6.35 5.17
CA ILE A 74 3.95 6.68 4.87
C ILE A 74 3.27 7.04 6.19
N ASN A 75 2.79 8.28 6.31
CA ASN A 75 2.04 8.76 7.47
C ASN A 75 0.56 8.88 7.09
N ILE A 76 -0.31 8.21 7.83
CA ILE A 76 -1.73 8.10 7.51
C ILE A 76 -2.54 8.69 8.66
N LYS A 77 -3.54 9.51 8.34
CA LYS A 77 -4.42 10.12 9.34
C LYS A 77 -5.86 10.17 8.84
N GLY A 78 -6.81 9.82 9.70
CA GLY A 78 -8.24 9.94 9.41
C GLY A 78 -8.71 9.17 8.17
N SER A 79 -7.96 8.17 7.71
CA SER A 79 -8.22 7.45 6.46
C SER A 79 -8.83 6.07 6.72
N ASN A 80 -9.64 5.59 5.77
CA ASN A 80 -10.22 4.26 5.80
C ASN A 80 -9.45 3.34 4.85
N ILE A 81 -9.02 2.18 5.35
CA ILE A 81 -8.23 1.20 4.59
C ILE A 81 -8.95 -0.14 4.68
N THR A 82 -9.51 -0.60 3.56
CA THR A 82 -10.31 -1.83 3.49
C THR A 82 -9.58 -2.89 2.66
N SER A 83 -9.20 -3.99 3.29
CA SER A 83 -8.74 -5.22 2.64
C SER A 83 -9.90 -6.20 2.52
N ASN A 84 -10.62 -6.18 1.39
CA ASN A 84 -11.77 -7.05 1.12
C ASN A 84 -11.48 -8.02 -0.02
N SER A 85 -10.37 -8.75 0.09
CA SER A 85 -10.00 -9.82 -0.84
C SER A 85 -9.21 -10.91 -0.16
N ASN A 86 -9.17 -12.10 -0.77
CA ASN A 86 -8.37 -13.20 -0.26
C ASN A 86 -6.88 -12.83 -0.30
N GLY A 87 -6.21 -13.00 0.84
CA GLY A 87 -4.78 -12.76 1.02
C GLY A 87 -4.36 -11.30 0.79
N SER A 88 -5.23 -10.31 1.01
CA SER A 88 -4.79 -8.91 1.05
C SER A 88 -4.48 -8.46 2.48
N ASN A 89 -3.31 -7.85 2.66
CA ASN A 89 -2.99 -7.12 3.90
C ASN A 89 -3.47 -5.69 3.79
N ALA A 90 -4.02 -5.11 4.87
CA ALA A 90 -4.41 -3.70 4.88
C ALA A 90 -3.18 -2.78 4.74
N VAL A 91 -2.17 -2.98 5.59
CA VAL A 91 -0.91 -2.24 5.57
C VAL A 91 0.25 -3.21 5.65
N PHE A 92 1.26 -3.02 4.80
CA PHE A 92 2.47 -3.84 4.80
C PHE A 92 3.70 -2.95 4.57
N ALA A 93 4.70 -3.06 5.44
CA ALA A 93 5.99 -2.38 5.28
C ALA A 93 7.09 -3.44 5.18
N THR A 94 7.96 -3.33 4.17
CA THR A 94 9.07 -4.27 4.00
C THR A 94 10.27 -3.63 3.33
N GLY A 95 11.45 -4.16 3.64
CA GLY A 95 12.72 -3.53 3.30
C GLY A 95 13.22 -2.61 4.42
N GLU A 96 14.53 -2.44 4.45
CA GLU A 96 15.20 -1.63 5.47
C GLU A 96 14.72 -0.16 5.43
N GLY A 97 14.40 0.38 6.61
CA GLY A 97 13.98 1.77 6.77
C GLY A 97 12.55 2.09 6.33
N SER A 98 11.77 1.11 5.83
CA SER A 98 10.38 1.35 5.46
C SER A 98 9.48 1.43 6.70
N VAL A 99 8.73 2.52 6.82
CA VAL A 99 7.88 2.82 7.97
C VAL A 99 6.48 3.22 7.51
N ILE A 100 5.46 2.70 8.19
CA ILE A 100 4.07 3.16 8.05
C ILE A 100 3.58 3.57 9.43
N ASN A 101 3.12 4.81 9.55
CA ASN A 101 2.48 5.36 10.75
C ASN A 101 0.98 5.53 10.47
N VAL A 102 0.13 4.98 11.33
CA VAL A 102 -1.35 5.00 11.23
C VAL A 102 -1.98 5.63 12.46
#